data_AF-F7X258-F1
#
_entry.id   AF-F7X258-F1
#
_cell.length_a   1.000
_cell.length_b   1.000
_cell.length_c   1.000
_cell.angle_alpha   90.00
_cell.angle_beta   90.00
_cell.angle_gamma   90.00
#
_symmetry.space_group_name_H-M   'P 1'
#
loop_
_entity.id
_entity.type
_entity.pdbx_description
1 polymer ?
#
loop_
_entity_poly.entity_id
_entity_poly.type
_entity_poly.pdbx_seq_one_letter_code
_entity_poly.pdbx_strand_id
1 'polypeptide(L)'
;MARKKNSDAPAIWREFSNSLDDPKHLAEMVRGWRAYLDITADFAATLLGISVRTLNGIEQGRGFRYPLMLMQAMTAIDHDVQNHRASHGAAK
;
A
#
# COMPACT_ATOMS: atom_id res chain seq x y z
N MET A 1 3.05 17.61 15.45
CA MET A 1 3.60 16.64 16.43
C MET A 1 4.55 15.72 15.69
N ALA A 2 5.83 15.67 16.05
CA ALA A 2 6.79 14.76 15.42
C ALA A 2 6.54 13.34 15.93
N ARG A 3 6.45 12.36 15.02
CA ARG A 3 6.34 10.93 15.33
C ARG A 3 7.56 10.53 16.17
N LYS A 4 7.37 10.18 17.45
CA LYS A 4 8.42 9.59 18.29
C LYS A 4 8.88 8.30 17.59
N LYS A 5 10.10 8.28 17.04
CA LYS A 5 10.68 7.07 16.46
C LYS A 5 10.87 6.07 17.60
N ASN A 6 10.12 4.98 17.62
CA ASN A 6 10.33 3.89 18.56
C ASN A 6 11.79 3.41 18.42
N SER A 7 12.55 3.52 19.50
CA SER A 7 13.97 3.18 19.56
C SER A 7 14.25 1.68 19.45
N ASP A 8 13.21 0.84 19.59
CA ASP A 8 13.36 -0.58 19.90
C ASP A 8 13.10 -1.50 18.68
N ALA A 9 12.74 -0.93 17.52
CA ALA A 9 12.57 -1.70 16.29
C ALA A 9 13.94 -1.96 15.62
N PRO A 10 14.17 -3.16 15.04
CA PRO A 10 15.39 -3.43 14.27
C PRO A 10 15.59 -2.39 13.15
N ALA A 11 16.86 -2.06 12.87
CA ALA A 11 17.22 -0.99 11.93
C ALA A 11 16.50 -1.08 10.58
N ILE A 12 16.40 -2.30 10.03
CA ILE A 12 15.71 -2.61 8.77
C ILE A 12 14.24 -2.15 8.80
N TRP A 13 13.50 -2.46 9.88
CA TRP A 13 12.11 -2.08 10.03
C TRP A 13 11.93 -0.56 10.18
N ARG A 14 12.92 0.10 10.81
CA ARG A 14 12.95 1.55 10.92
C ARG A 14 13.20 2.22 9.59
N GLU A 15 14.18 1.75 8.82
CA GLU A 15 14.50 2.27 7.49
C GLU A 15 13.32 2.10 6.53
N PHE A 16 12.73 0.90 6.51
CA PHE A 16 11.53 0.62 5.76
C PHE A 16 10.36 1.54 6.17
N SER A 17 10.06 1.66 7.47
CA SER A 17 8.97 2.55 7.90
C SER A 17 9.25 4.02 7.58
N ASN A 18 10.51 4.46 7.61
CA ASN A 18 10.86 5.84 7.27
C ASN A 18 10.74 6.11 5.77
N SER A 19 11.02 5.12 4.90
CA SER A 19 10.84 5.31 3.45
C SER A 19 9.37 5.48 3.10
N LEU A 20 8.46 4.78 3.79
CA LEU A 20 7.01 4.95 3.62
C LEU A 20 6.49 6.32 4.08
N ASP A 21 7.23 7.04 4.93
CA ASP A 21 6.88 8.39 5.36
C ASP A 21 7.22 9.45 4.27
N ASP A 22 7.99 9.09 3.22
CA ASP A 22 8.16 9.94 2.03
C ASP A 22 6.89 9.87 1.15
N PRO A 23 6.14 10.98 0.99
CA PRO A 23 4.93 11.00 0.19
C PRO A 23 5.13 10.61 -1.28
N LYS A 24 6.29 10.90 -1.87
CA LYS A 24 6.57 10.56 -3.27
C LYS A 24 6.77 9.06 -3.44
N HIS A 25 7.58 8.47 -2.57
CA HIS A 25 7.79 7.03 -2.54
C HIS A 25 6.47 6.28 -2.31
N LEU A 26 5.66 6.71 -1.35
CA LEU A 26 4.35 6.12 -1.09
C LEU A 26 3.42 6.22 -2.32
N ALA A 27 3.41 7.36 -3.00
CA ALA A 27 2.61 7.55 -4.21
C ALA A 27 3.02 6.59 -5.35
N GLU A 28 4.32 6.39 -5.54
CA GLU A 28 4.87 5.44 -6.52
C GLU A 28 4.49 4.00 -6.18
N MET A 29 4.59 3.61 -4.91
CA MET A 29 4.19 2.28 -4.45
C MET A 29 2.70 2.00 -4.69
N VAL A 30 1.83 2.96 -4.37
CA VAL A 30 0.38 2.79 -4.58
C VAL A 30 0.05 2.68 -6.07
N ARG A 31 0.62 3.55 -6.92
CA ARG A 31 0.43 3.46 -8.38
C ARG A 31 0.96 2.15 -8.96
N GLY A 32 2.15 1.74 -8.53
CA GLY A 32 2.80 0.50 -8.98
C GLY A 32 1.99 -0.73 -8.61
N TRP A 33 1.53 -0.81 -7.37
CA TRP A 33 0.64 -1.90 -6.90
C TRP A 33 -0.64 -1.96 -7.74
N ARG A 34 -1.25 -0.82 -8.02
CA ARG A 34 -2.50 -0.73 -8.76
C ARG A 34 -2.33 -1.14 -10.23
N ALA A 35 -1.23 -0.71 -10.86
CA ALA A 35 -0.86 -1.13 -12.20
C ALA A 35 -0.52 -2.62 -12.28
N TYR A 36 0.17 -3.16 -11.27
CA TYR A 36 0.51 -4.58 -11.18
C TYR A 36 -0.73 -5.48 -11.11
N LEU A 37 -1.75 -5.06 -10.34
CA LEU A 37 -3.02 -5.77 -10.27
C LEU A 37 -3.97 -5.49 -11.45
N ASP A 38 -3.63 -4.54 -12.31
CA ASP A 38 -4.45 -4.06 -13.43
C ASP A 38 -5.86 -3.61 -13.00
N ILE A 39 -5.92 -2.75 -11.98
CA ILE A 39 -7.19 -2.26 -11.41
C ILE A 39 -7.36 -0.74 -11.50
N THR A 40 -8.61 -0.30 -11.59
CA THR A 40 -8.96 1.13 -11.60
C THR A 40 -8.76 1.77 -10.23
N ALA A 41 -8.66 3.10 -10.19
CA ALA A 41 -8.57 3.85 -8.94
C ALA A 41 -9.80 3.62 -8.03
N ASP A 42 -10.99 3.56 -8.63
CA ASP A 42 -12.24 3.35 -7.89
C ASP A 42 -12.29 1.97 -7.22
N PHE A 43 -11.88 0.93 -7.95
CA PHE A 43 -11.85 -0.42 -7.41
C PHE A 43 -10.77 -0.58 -6.33
N ALA A 44 -9.58 0.00 -6.57
CA ALA A 44 -8.51 0.02 -5.58
C ALA A 44 -8.92 0.73 -4.27
N ALA A 45 -9.60 1.88 -4.38
CA ALA A 45 -10.11 2.59 -3.22
C ALA A 45 -11.14 1.75 -2.44
N THR A 46 -11.98 1.01 -3.16
CA THR A 46 -12.95 0.06 -2.58
C THR A 46 -12.25 -1.06 -1.82
N LEU A 47 -11.24 -1.70 -2.42
CA LEU A 47 -10.46 -2.76 -1.78
C LEU A 47 -9.74 -2.26 -0.52
N LEU A 48 -9.20 -1.04 -0.57
CA LEU A 48 -8.50 -0.41 0.55
C LEU A 48 -9.45 0.17 1.60
N GLY A 49 -10.76 0.19 1.37
CA GLY A 49 -11.74 0.77 2.29
C GLY A 49 -11.59 2.28 2.49
N ILE A 50 -11.12 3.01 1.46
CA ILE A 50 -10.92 4.46 1.51
C ILE A 50 -11.70 5.16 0.38
N SER A 51 -11.87 6.48 0.48
CA SER A 51 -12.47 7.23 -0.62
C SER A 51 -11.51 7.32 -1.82
N VAL A 52 -12.05 7.36 -3.04
CA VAL A 52 -11.28 7.61 -4.27
C VAL A 52 -10.50 8.93 -4.19
N ARG A 53 -11.09 9.96 -3.57
CA ARG A 53 -10.40 11.25 -3.32
C ARG A 53 -9.16 11.07 -2.45
N THR A 54 -9.22 10.20 -1.43
CA THR A 54 -8.08 9.88 -0.57
C THR A 54 -7.01 9.17 -1.38
N LEU A 55 -7.37 8.14 -2.14
CA LEU A 55 -6.43 7.41 -3.01
C LEU A 55 -5.73 8.36 -4.00
N ASN A 56 -6.50 9.17 -4.72
CA ASN A 56 -5.96 10.16 -5.66
C ASN A 56 -5.03 11.17 -4.97
N GLY A 57 -5.37 11.60 -3.75
CA GLY A 57 -4.50 12.44 -2.94
C GLY A 57 -3.16 11.77 -2.64
N ILE A 58 -3.17 10.49 -2.28
CA ILE A 58 -1.95 9.72 -2.02
C ILE A 58 -1.12 9.60 -3.30
N GLU A 59 -1.73 9.20 -4.43
CA GLU A 59 -1.04 9.09 -5.72
C GLU A 59 -0.48 10.44 -6.23
N GLN A 60 -1.05 11.56 -5.80
CA GLN A 60 -0.52 12.91 -6.07
C GLN A 60 0.62 13.33 -5.15
N GLY A 61 1.05 12.48 -4.21
CA GLY A 61 2.14 12.77 -3.27
C GLY A 61 1.70 13.58 -2.05
N ARG A 62 0.41 13.55 -1.67
CA ARG A 62 -0.10 14.25 -0.49
C ARG A 62 0.19 13.50 0.83
N GLY A 63 0.77 12.31 0.73
CA GLY A 63 1.10 11.43 1.84
C GLY A 63 -0.16 10.77 2.44
N PHE A 64 0.05 9.91 3.43
CA PHE A 64 -1.03 9.27 4.18
C PHE A 64 -0.68 9.24 5.66
N ARG A 65 -1.68 9.37 6.53
CA ARG A 65 -1.46 9.41 7.99
C ARG A 65 -0.88 8.10 8.54
N TYR A 66 -1.23 6.98 7.91
CA TYR A 66 -0.85 5.64 8.36
C TYR A 66 -0.23 4.83 7.21
N PRO A 67 0.94 5.24 6.70
CA PRO A 67 1.48 4.67 5.46
C PRO A 67 1.86 3.19 5.61
N LEU A 68 2.30 2.79 6.81
CA LEU A 68 2.53 1.37 7.12
C LEU A 68 1.26 0.53 7.08
N MET A 69 0.14 1.04 7.60
CA MET A 69 -1.14 0.34 7.52
C MET A 69 -1.62 0.19 6.08
N LEU A 70 -1.43 1.24 5.26
CA LEU A 70 -1.75 1.18 3.84
C LEU A 70 -0.93 0.11 3.12
N MET A 71 0.38 0.05 3.40
CA MET A 71 1.25 -0.99 2.83
C MET A 71 0.83 -2.40 3.25
N GLN A 72 0.52 -2.61 4.54
CA GLN A 72 0.03 -3.90 5.02
C GLN A 72 -1.27 -4.33 4.33
N ALA A 73 -2.21 -3.41 4.12
CA ALA A 73 -3.44 -3.68 3.41
C ALA A 73 -3.18 -4.08 1.95
N MET A 74 -2.33 -3.33 1.24
CA MET A 74 -1.94 -3.65 -0.14
C MET A 74 -1.27 -5.03 -0.26
N THR A 75 -0.37 -5.36 0.66
CA THR A 75 0.30 -6.68 0.69
C THR A 75 -0.70 -7.82 0.97
N ALA A 76 -1.65 -7.62 1.88
CA ALA A 76 -2.68 -8.62 2.16
C ALA A 76 -3.57 -8.86 0.93
N ILE A 77 -4.01 -7.79 0.26
CA ILE A 77 -4.81 -7.90 -0.96
C ILE A 77 -4.03 -8.62 -2.08
N ASP A 78 -2.75 -8.26 -2.28
CA ASP A 78 -1.91 -8.92 -3.28
C ASP A 78 -1.77 -10.43 -2.98
N HIS A 79 -1.47 -10.78 -1.73
CA HIS A 79 -1.37 -12.18 -1.31
C HIS A 79 -2.67 -12.96 -1.58
N ASP A 80 -3.83 -12.38 -1.27
CA ASP A 80 -5.13 -13.00 -1.53
C ASP A 80 -5.39 -13.16 -3.03
N VAL A 81 -5.04 -12.15 -3.85
CA VAL A 81 -5.14 -12.23 -5.31
C VAL A 81 -4.27 -13.36 -5.86
N GLN A 82 -3.03 -13.51 -5.40
CA GLN A 82 -2.15 -14.59 -5.85
C GLN A 82 -2.70 -15.97 -5.46
N ASN A 83 -3.23 -16.11 -4.24
CA ASN A 83 -3.83 -17.36 -3.78
C ASN A 83 -5.05 -17.75 -4.64
N HIS A 84 -5.90 -16.78 -4.97
CA HIS A 84 -7.05 -17.01 -5.85
C HIS A 84 -6.63 -17.32 -7.30
N ARG A 85 -5.56 -16.70 -7.82
CA ARG A 85 -5.03 -17.03 -9.15
C ARG A 85 -4.45 -18.44 -9.20
N ALA A 86 -3.71 -18.84 -8.17
CA ALA A 86 -3.13 -20.18 -8.06
C ALA A 86 -4.23 -21.26 -7.99
N SER A 87 -5.31 -21.02 -7.24
CA SER A 87 -6.42 -21.98 -7.12
C SER A 87 -7.19 -22.19 -8.44
N HIS A 88 -7.33 -21.14 -9.27
CA HIS A 88 -8.02 -21.24 -10.57
C HIS A 88 -7.10 -21.76 -11.68
N GLY A 89 -5.78 -21.59 -11.56
CA GLY A 89 -4.79 -22.09 -12.51
C GLY A 89 -4.50 -23.59 -12.39
N ALA A 90 -4.69 -24.18 -11.20
CA ALA A 90 -4.44 -25.61 -10.94
C ALA A 90 -5.53 -26.57 -11.45
N ALA A 91 -6.64 -26.05 -11.98
CA ALA A 91 -7.77 -26.84 -12.48
C ALA A 91 -7.68 -27.16 -13.99
N LYS A 92 -6.48 -27.20 -14.57
CA LYS A 92 -6.27 -27.41 -16.01
C LYS A 92 -5.29 -28.53 -16.31
#